data_AF-A0A7G9FJH7-F1
#
_entry.id   AF-A0A7G9FJH7-F1
#
_cell.length_a   1.000
_cell.length_b   1.000
_cell.length_c   1.000
_cell.angle_alpha   90.00
_cell.angle_beta   90.00
_cell.angle_gamma   90.00
#
_symmetry.space_group_name_H-M   'P 1'
#
loop_
_entity.id
_entity.type
_entity.pdbx_description
1 polymer ?
#
loop_
_entity_poly.entity_id
_entity_poly.type
_entity_poly.pdbx_seq_one_letter_code
_entity_poly.pdbx_strand_id
1 'polypeptide(L)' 'MREIGIMLSSIEDVKHFVQTITMFDGEFELVSGKYIVDAKYIENLR' A
#
# COMPACT_ATOMS: atom_id res chain seq x y z
N MET A 1 15.38 -6.89 1.51
CA MET A 1 14.20 -6.64 0.66
C MET A 1 13.40 -7.93 0.60
N ARG A 2 12.09 -7.87 0.83
CA ARG A 2 11.18 -9.03 0.82
C ARG A 2 9.91 -8.61 0.09
N GLU A 3 9.44 -9.45 -0.82
CA GLU A 3 8.24 -9.19 -1.63
C GLU A 3 7.12 -10.16 -1.23
N ILE A 4 5.90 -9.66 -1.19
CA ILE A 4 4.69 -10.44 -0.91
C ILE A 4 3.58 -9.96 -1.86
N GLY A 5 3.02 -10.89 -2.63
CA GLY A 5 1.84 -10.62 -3.46
C GLY A 5 0.57 -10.60 -2.62
N ILE A 6 -0.23 -9.55 -2.75
CA ILE A 6 -1.53 -9.40 -2.10
C ILE A 6 -2.58 -8.96 -3.12
N MET A 7 -3.85 -9.28 -2.87
CA MET A 7 -4.98 -8.80 -3.66
C MET A 7 -5.78 -7.79 -2.82
N LEU A 8 -5.89 -6.55 -3.32
CA LEU A 8 -6.74 -5.51 -2.76
C LEU A 8 -7.90 -5.32 -3.74
N SER A 9 -9.11 -5.74 -3.34
CA SER A 9 -10.25 -5.89 -4.26
C SER A 9 -11.13 -4.64 -4.32
N SER A 10 -10.95 -3.72 -3.38
CA SER A 10 -11.70 -2.48 -3.26
C SER A 10 -10.82 -1.33 -2.79
N ILE A 11 -11.30 -0.09 -2.95
CA ILE A 11 -10.65 1.11 -2.40
C ILE A 11 -10.56 1.02 -0.87
N GLU A 12 -11.54 0.40 -0.22
CA GLU A 12 -11.54 0.22 1.23
C GLU A 12 -10.42 -0.71 1.69
N ASP A 13 -10.15 -1.79 0.94
CA ASP A 13 -9.01 -2.68 1.21
C ASP A 13 -7.68 -1.93 1.11
N VAL A 14 -7.55 -1.03 0.12
CA VAL A 14 -6.36 -0.18 -0.04
C VAL A 14 -6.21 0.75 1.16
N LYS A 15 -7.29 1.42 1.60
CA LYS A 15 -7.27 2.31 2.77
C LYS A 15 -6.86 1.57 4.04
N HIS A 16 -7.47 0.42 4.31
CA HIS A 16 -7.11 -0.40 5.48
C HIS A 16 -5.66 -0.89 5.43
N PHE A 17 -5.18 -1.31 4.25
CA PHE A 17 -3.79 -1.72 4.07
C PHE A 17 -2.83 -0.56 4.39
N VAL A 18 -3.06 0.61 3.80
CA VAL A 18 -2.25 1.82 4.00
C VAL A 18 -2.25 2.23 5.47
N GLN A 19 -3.41 2.26 6.13
CA GLN A 19 -3.52 2.57 7.57
C GLN A 19 -2.78 1.56 8.45
N THR A 20 -2.72 0.29 8.03
CA THR A 20 -2.02 -0.74 8.80
C THR A 20 -0.51 -0.56 8.69
N ILE A 21 0.02 -0.38 7.48
CA ILE A 21 1.47 -0.27 7.25
C ILE A 21 2.07 1.04 7.77
N THR A 22 1.28 2.11 7.91
CA THR A 22 1.75 3.38 8.49
C THR A 22 2.06 3.28 9.99
N MET A 23 1.52 2.26 10.67
CA MET A 23 1.84 1.98 12.08
C MET A 23 3.22 1.33 12.29
N PHE A 24 3.90 0.93 11.21
CA PHE A 24 5.20 0.27 11.27
C PHE A 24 6.32 1.19 10.78
N ASP A 25 7.44 1.15 11.50
CA ASP A 25 8.69 1.75 11.06
C ASP A 25 9.26 0.94 9.90
N GLY A 26 9.49 1.60 8.76
CA GLY A 26 9.93 0.96 7.53
C GLY A 26 9.44 1.68 6.29
N GLU A 27 10.14 1.41 5.18
CA GLU A 27 9.75 1.85 3.84
C GLU A 27 8.95 0.73 3.17
N PHE A 28 7.78 1.08 2.65
CA PHE A 28 6.88 0.15 1.99
C PHE A 28 6.54 0.71 0.60
N GLU A 29 6.78 -0.10 -0.42
CA GLU A 29 6.40 0.21 -1.80
C GLU A 29 5.23 -0.69 -2.20
N LEU A 30 4.20 -0.10 -2.82
CA LEU A 30 3.13 -0.86 -3.45
C LEU A 30 3.41 -0.92 -4.96
N VAL A 31 3.64 -2.12 -5.47
CA VAL A 31 3.90 -2.37 -6.89
C VAL A 31 2.68 -3.01 -7.53
N SER A 32 2.13 -2.37 -8.57
CA SER A 32 1.03 -2.90 -9.38
C SER A 32 1.37 -2.78 -10.86
N GLY A 33 1.82 -3.89 -11.45
CA GLY A 33 2.33 -3.91 -12.82
C GLY A 33 3.55 -2.98 -12.98
N LYS A 34 3.40 -1.92 -13.77
CA LYS A 34 4.44 -0.90 -13.99
C LYS A 34 4.40 0.29 -13.02
N TYR A 35 3.40 0.33 -12.14
CA TYR A 35 3.20 1.43 -11.20
C TYR A 35 3.84 1.07 -9.87
N ILE A 36 4.70 1.95 -9.37
CA ILE A 36 5.32 1.87 -8.05
C ILE A 36 4.90 3.13 -7.30
N VAL A 37 4.32 2.98 -6.11
CA VAL A 37 3.93 4.09 -5.26
C VAL A 37 4.45 3.88 -3.85
N ASP A 38 4.83 4.97 -3.19
CA ASP A 38 5.08 4.95 -1.75
C ASP A 38 3.74 4.70 -1.05
N ALA A 39 3.67 3.60 -0.33
CA ALA A 39 2.44 3.12 0.23
C ALA A 39 1.95 4.00 1.40
N LYS A 40 2.79 4.85 2.00
CA LYS A 40 2.41 5.75 3.10
C LYS A 40 1.70 7.03 2.64
N TYR A 41 1.79 7.40 1.35
CA TYR A 41 1.22 8.68 0.84
C TYR A 41 -0.13 8.54 0.11
N ILE A 42 -0.79 7.38 0.23
CA ILE A 42 -2.12 7.13 -0.37
C ILE A 42 -3.25 7.69 0.53
N GLU A 43 -3.10 8.91 1.05
CA GLU A 43 -4.13 9.54 1.90
C GLU A 43 -5.27 10.19 1.09
N ASN A 44 -5.08 10.43 -0.21
CA ASN A 44 -5.98 11.26 -1.02
C ASN A 44 -6.83 10.50 -2.06
N LEU A 45 -7.06 9.18 -1.88
CA LEU A 45 -8.03 8.45 -2.72
C LEU A 45 -9.47 8.82 -2.33
N ARG A 46 -10.07 9.76 -3.07
CA ARG A 46 -11.51 10.07 -3.04
C ARG A 46 -12.32 9.05 -3.84
#